data_AF-A0A7I7Y946-F1
#
_entry.id   AF-A0A7I7Y946-F1
#
_cell.length_a   1.000
_cell.length_b   1.000
_cell.length_c   1.000
_cell.angle_alpha   90.00
_cell.angle_beta   90.00
_cell.angle_gamma   90.00
#
_symmetry.space_group_name_H-M   'P 1'
#
loop_
_entity.id
_entity.type
_entity.pdbx_description
1 polymer ?
#
loop_
_entity_poly.entity_id
_entity_poly.type
_entity_poly.pdbx_seq_one_letter_code
_entity_poly.pdbx_strand_id
1 'polypeptide(L)'
;MPLPIAAVTACLTVAPAAASGDCDLILPATDRLESQFNLVSPTGTPPWVASQIRNALAPLHGLRTPAAVDLRIRSDMLASQIDASDPYRPASPDQIGSDLAKARQLLATAREVCAP
;
A
#
# COMPACT_ATOMS: atom_id res chain seq x y z
N MET A 1 51.37 13.19 -14.70
CA MET A 1 50.27 12.51 -13.98
C MET A 1 49.02 13.37 -14.06
N PRO A 2 48.06 13.12 -14.96
CA PRO A 2 46.76 13.78 -14.89
C PRO A 2 45.74 12.86 -14.19
N LEU A 3 45.09 13.37 -13.14
CA LEU A 3 43.96 12.71 -12.47
C LEU A 3 42.67 12.89 -13.29
N PRO A 4 41.87 11.85 -13.54
CA PRO A 4 40.52 12.02 -14.02
C PRO A 4 39.56 12.27 -12.84
N ILE A 5 38.81 13.37 -12.90
CA ILE A 5 37.71 13.65 -11.98
C ILE A 5 36.51 12.82 -12.44
N ALA A 6 36.13 11.82 -11.66
CA ALA A 6 34.91 11.05 -11.88
C ALA A 6 33.70 11.92 -11.47
N ALA A 7 32.97 12.43 -12.45
CA ALA A 7 31.67 13.06 -12.22
C ALA A 7 30.65 11.96 -11.87
N VAL A 8 30.31 11.82 -10.59
CA VAL A 8 29.20 10.98 -10.14
C VAL A 8 27.92 11.75 -10.38
N THR A 9 27.26 11.49 -11.52
CA THR A 9 25.90 11.94 -11.79
C THR A 9 24.94 11.10 -10.94
N ALA A 10 24.66 11.57 -9.72
CA ALA A 10 23.55 11.06 -8.94
C ALA A 10 22.24 11.53 -9.59
N CYS A 11 21.61 10.66 -10.40
CA CYS A 11 20.24 10.86 -10.83
C CYS A 11 19.32 10.74 -9.61
N LEU A 12 18.97 11.88 -9.01
CA LEU A 12 17.88 11.97 -8.05
C LEU A 12 16.58 11.69 -8.82
N THR A 13 16.11 10.46 -8.75
CA THR A 13 14.73 10.11 -9.13
C THR A 13 13.81 10.77 -8.12
N VAL A 14 13.47 12.04 -8.35
CA VAL A 14 12.39 12.70 -7.62
C VAL A 14 11.12 12.02 -8.09
N ALA A 15 10.58 11.11 -7.29
CA ALA A 15 9.24 10.58 -7.50
C ALA A 15 8.29 11.79 -7.59
N PRO A 16 7.34 11.82 -8.55
CA PRO A 16 6.39 12.90 -8.61
C PRO A 16 5.68 12.96 -7.25
N ALA A 17 5.90 14.05 -6.52
CA ALA A 17 5.14 14.35 -5.33
C ALA A 17 3.67 14.28 -5.74
N ALA A 18 2.88 13.51 -4.99
CA ALA A 18 1.44 13.52 -5.19
C ALA A 18 0.98 14.99 -5.16
N ALA A 19 0.05 15.36 -6.05
CA ALA A 19 -0.54 16.69 -5.99
C ALA A 19 -1.04 16.91 -4.56
N SER A 20 -0.85 18.10 -3.97
CA SER A 20 -1.15 18.34 -2.56
C SER A 20 -2.55 17.86 -2.14
N GLY A 21 -3.53 17.94 -3.06
CA GLY A 21 -4.89 17.44 -2.85
C GLY A 21 -5.05 15.91 -2.83
N ASP A 22 -4.15 15.14 -3.43
CA ASP A 22 -4.14 13.67 -3.32
C ASP A 22 -3.69 13.24 -1.92
N CYS A 23 -2.74 13.97 -1.32
CA CYS A 23 -2.25 13.66 0.03
C CYS A 23 -3.29 13.86 1.12
N ASP A 24 -4.24 14.78 0.90
CA ASP A 24 -5.41 14.98 1.78
C ASP A 24 -6.31 13.72 1.85
N LEU A 25 -6.26 12.85 0.84
CA LEU A 25 -6.99 11.58 0.79
C LEU A 25 -6.11 10.38 1.16
N ILE A 26 -4.84 10.39 0.73
CA ILE A 26 -3.89 9.30 0.98
C ILE A 26 -3.59 9.16 2.48
N LEU A 27 -3.27 10.25 3.17
CA LEU A 27 -2.86 10.18 4.58
C LEU A 27 -3.97 9.58 5.46
N PRO A 28 -5.23 10.09 5.45
CA PRO A 28 -6.30 9.50 6.25
C PRO A 28 -6.64 8.05 5.86
N ALA A 29 -6.53 7.71 4.57
CA ALA A 29 -6.75 6.33 4.12
C ALA A 29 -5.66 5.39 4.66
N THR A 30 -4.40 5.82 4.67
CA THR A 30 -3.30 5.02 5.23
C THR A 30 -3.47 4.76 6.73
N ASP A 31 -3.92 5.74 7.50
CA ASP A 31 -4.18 5.57 8.94
C ASP A 31 -5.32 4.57 9.20
N ARG A 32 -6.40 4.67 8.43
CA ARG A 32 -7.50 3.71 8.50
C ARG A 32 -7.03 2.31 8.10
N LEU A 33 -6.27 2.17 7.02
CA LEU A 33 -5.74 0.88 6.58
C LEU A 33 -4.82 0.25 7.62
N GLU A 34 -3.93 1.04 8.24
CA GLU A 34 -3.05 0.55 9.31
C GLU A 34 -3.86 -0.06 10.47
N SER A 35 -4.92 0.63 10.90
CA SER A 35 -5.81 0.11 11.94
C SER A 35 -6.44 -1.24 11.59
N GLN A 36 -6.83 -1.44 10.32
CA GLN A 36 -7.44 -2.70 9.87
C GLN A 36 -6.39 -3.79 9.67
N PHE A 37 -5.20 -3.45 9.17
CA PHE A 37 -4.09 -4.38 9.02
C PHE A 37 -3.61 -4.95 10.35
N ASN A 38 -3.78 -4.22 11.45
CA ASN A 38 -3.46 -4.72 12.79
C ASN A 38 -4.45 -5.77 13.32
N LEU A 39 -5.61 -5.91 12.67
CA LEU A 39 -6.58 -6.97 12.97
C LEU A 39 -6.35 -8.24 12.14
N VAL A 40 -5.45 -8.19 11.15
CA VAL A 40 -5.17 -9.31 10.26
C VAL A 40 -4.18 -10.28 10.93
N SER A 41 -4.63 -11.51 11.12
CA SER A 41 -3.81 -12.65 11.52
C SER A 41 -3.76 -13.69 10.40
N PRO A 42 -2.57 -14.14 9.96
CA PRO A 42 -2.42 -15.19 8.95
C PRO A 42 -3.20 -16.47 9.25
N THR A 43 -3.37 -16.81 10.53
CA THR A 43 -3.99 -18.07 10.96
C THR A 43 -5.47 -17.94 11.32
N GLY A 44 -6.04 -16.74 11.25
CA GLY A 44 -7.43 -16.52 11.63
C GLY A 44 -7.81 -15.05 11.66
N THR A 45 -8.10 -14.49 10.48
CA THR A 45 -8.70 -13.16 10.36
C THR A 45 -10.21 -13.29 10.21
N PRO A 46 -11.04 -12.58 11.01
CA PRO A 46 -12.48 -12.57 10.81
C PRO A 46 -12.86 -12.02 9.43
N PRO A 47 -13.80 -12.64 8.68
CA PRO A 47 -14.14 -12.22 7.31
C PRO A 47 -14.63 -10.76 7.20
N TRP A 48 -15.26 -10.22 8.25
CA TRP A 48 -15.73 -8.84 8.25
C TRP A 48 -14.59 -7.80 8.15
N VAL A 49 -13.35 -8.18 8.48
CA VAL A 49 -12.16 -7.32 8.32
C VAL A 49 -11.94 -6.98 6.84
N ALA A 50 -12.27 -7.89 5.92
CA ALA A 50 -12.16 -7.62 4.48
C ALA A 50 -13.01 -6.40 4.06
N SER A 51 -14.24 -6.31 4.56
CA SER A 51 -15.13 -5.17 4.29
C SER A 51 -14.60 -3.88 4.92
N GLN A 52 -13.96 -3.95 6.08
CA GLN A 52 -13.34 -2.77 6.70
C GLN A 52 -12.13 -2.28 5.92
N ILE A 53 -11.29 -3.19 5.40
CA ILE A 53 -10.17 -2.85 4.51
C ILE A 53 -10.70 -2.16 3.25
N ARG A 54 -11.74 -2.72 2.61
CA ARG A 54 -12.39 -2.11 1.43
C ARG A 54 -12.96 -0.72 1.70
N ASN A 55 -13.59 -0.52 2.87
CA ASN A 55 -14.07 0.80 3.28
C ASN A 55 -12.92 1.79 3.52
N ALA A 56 -11.81 1.33 4.09
CA ALA A 56 -10.63 2.17 4.35
C ALA A 56 -9.94 2.62 3.06
N LEU A 57 -9.89 1.77 2.02
CA LEU A 57 -9.31 2.11 0.72
C LEU A 57 -10.26 2.86 -0.23
N ALA A 58 -11.56 2.94 0.09
CA ALA A 58 -12.56 3.61 -0.76
C ALA A 58 -12.17 5.04 -1.20
N PRO A 59 -11.58 5.90 -0.34
CA PRO A 59 -11.13 7.24 -0.74
C PRO A 59 -9.99 7.25 -1.77
N LEU A 60 -9.24 6.15 -1.90
CA LEU A 60 -8.18 6.01 -2.89
C LEU A 60 -8.74 5.70 -4.30
N HIS A 61 -10.03 5.36 -4.40
CA HIS A 61 -10.67 5.19 -5.71
C HIS A 61 -10.80 6.54 -6.42
N GLY A 62 -10.13 6.67 -7.56
CA GLY A 62 -10.09 7.90 -8.35
C GLY A 62 -8.71 8.55 -8.39
N LEU A 63 -7.85 8.24 -7.42
CA LEU A 63 -6.45 8.66 -7.43
C LEU A 63 -5.66 7.89 -8.50
N ARG A 64 -4.71 8.59 -9.11
CA ARG A 64 -3.85 8.04 -10.19
C ARG A 64 -2.37 8.02 -9.82
N THR A 65 -2.01 8.54 -8.66
CA THR A 65 -0.63 8.46 -8.16
C THR A 65 -0.23 7.00 -7.96
N PRO A 66 0.98 6.60 -8.37
CA PRO A 66 1.42 5.21 -8.26
C PRO A 66 1.24 4.64 -6.84
N ALA A 67 1.59 5.42 -5.81
CA ALA A 67 1.46 5.00 -4.42
C ALA A 67 0.01 4.69 -4.00
N ALA A 68 -0.96 5.50 -4.42
CA ALA A 68 -2.37 5.26 -4.12
C ALA A 68 -2.92 4.05 -4.88
N VAL A 69 -2.55 3.89 -6.15
CA VAL A 69 -2.98 2.78 -7.00
C VAL A 69 -2.43 1.45 -6.48
N ASP A 70 -1.14 1.39 -6.18
CA ASP A 70 -0.49 0.17 -5.69
C ASP A 70 -1.05 -0.23 -4.31
N LEU A 71 -1.18 0.73 -3.40
CA LEU A 71 -1.78 0.49 -2.08
C LEU A 71 -3.21 -0.02 -2.19
N ARG A 72 -4.03 0.59 -3.06
CA ARG A 72 -5.41 0.16 -3.31
C ARG A 72 -5.45 -1.28 -3.81
N ILE A 73 -4.71 -1.59 -4.87
CA ILE A 73 -4.69 -2.92 -5.49
C ILE A 73 -4.25 -3.98 -4.49
N ARG A 74 -3.17 -3.71 -3.73
CA ARG A 74 -2.65 -4.70 -2.78
C ARG A 74 -3.56 -4.90 -1.58
N SER A 75 -4.19 -3.84 -1.10
CA SER A 75 -5.15 -3.91 0.01
C SER A 75 -6.43 -4.65 -0.38
N ASP A 76 -6.93 -4.43 -1.59
CA ASP A 76 -8.10 -5.14 -2.12
C ASP A 76 -7.81 -6.63 -2.30
N MET A 77 -6.65 -6.99 -2.87
CA MET A 77 -6.22 -8.39 -2.94
C MET A 77 -6.11 -9.07 -1.57
N LEU A 78 -5.63 -8.36 -0.55
CA LEU A 78 -5.59 -8.90 0.82
C LEU A 78 -7.01 -9.11 1.36
N ALA A 79 -7.92 -8.14 1.14
CA ALA A 79 -9.32 -8.27 1.54
C ALA A 79 -9.99 -9.48 0.89
N SER A 80 -9.79 -9.69 -0.41
CA SER A 80 -10.36 -10.82 -1.16
C SER A 80 -9.84 -12.19 -0.70
N GLN A 81 -8.61 -12.25 -0.16
CA GLN A 81 -8.11 -13.47 0.49
C GLN A 81 -8.74 -13.69 1.86
N ILE A 82 -8.95 -12.63 2.65
CA ILE A 82 -9.53 -12.73 4.00
C ILE A 82 -10.96 -13.29 3.94
N ASP A 83 -11.77 -12.85 2.97
CA ASP A 83 -13.15 -13.33 2.81
C ASP A 83 -13.30 -14.45 1.77
N ALA A 84 -12.19 -14.95 1.22
CA ALA A 84 -12.14 -15.99 0.20
C ALA A 84 -13.04 -15.72 -1.03
N SER A 85 -13.20 -14.44 -1.40
CA SER A 85 -14.02 -14.03 -2.54
C SER A 85 -13.33 -14.17 -3.91
N ASP A 86 -12.00 -14.35 -3.94
CA ASP A 86 -11.25 -14.62 -5.18
C ASP A 86 -11.06 -16.14 -5.39
N PRO A 87 -11.81 -16.77 -6.32
CA PRO A 87 -11.71 -18.22 -6.57
C PRO A 87 -10.40 -18.64 -7.24
N TYR A 88 -9.67 -17.70 -7.86
CA TYR A 88 -8.41 -17.98 -8.54
C TYR A 88 -7.20 -17.90 -7.60
N ARG A 89 -7.42 -17.42 -6.37
CA ARG A 89 -6.38 -17.21 -5.38
C ARG A 89 -6.80 -17.76 -4.01
N PRO A 90 -6.74 -19.10 -3.81
CA PRO A 90 -7.13 -19.70 -2.56
C PRO A 90 -6.32 -19.15 -1.39
N ALA A 91 -7.02 -18.79 -0.31
CA ALA A 91 -6.40 -18.23 0.89
C ALA A 91 -5.51 -19.27 1.58
N SER A 92 -4.28 -18.88 1.91
CA SER A 92 -3.38 -19.64 2.77
C SER A 92 -2.71 -18.71 3.78
N PRO A 93 -2.34 -19.19 4.99
CA PRO A 93 -1.70 -18.35 6.00
C PRO A 93 -0.44 -17.66 5.47
N ASP A 94 0.43 -18.40 4.78
CA ASP A 94 1.66 -17.84 4.21
C ASP A 94 1.37 -16.72 3.21
N GLN A 95 0.33 -16.88 2.40
CA GLN A 95 -0.03 -15.89 1.40
C GLN A 95 -0.69 -14.66 2.00
N ILE A 96 -1.54 -14.81 3.02
CA ILE A 96 -2.09 -13.70 3.81
C ILE A 96 -0.94 -12.93 4.48
N GLY A 97 0.02 -13.63 5.08
CA GLY A 97 1.19 -13.01 5.71
C GLY A 97 2.05 -12.22 4.74
N SER A 98 2.36 -12.80 3.57
CA SER A 98 3.12 -12.14 2.49
C SER A 98 2.39 -10.91 1.94
N ASP A 99 1.08 -11.01 1.77
CA ASP A 99 0.25 -9.92 1.27
C ASP A 99 0.12 -8.77 2.27
N LEU A 100 -0.08 -9.09 3.55
CA LEU A 100 -0.10 -8.12 4.63
C LEU A 100 1.24 -7.38 4.74
N ALA A 101 2.36 -8.10 4.67
CA ALA A 101 3.68 -7.49 4.69
C ALA A 101 3.88 -6.52 3.52
N LYS A 102 3.46 -6.91 2.32
CA LYS A 102 3.54 -6.05 1.14
C LYS A 102 2.60 -4.85 1.22
N ALA A 103 1.39 -5.03 1.74
CA ALA A 103 0.44 -3.94 1.94
C ALA A 103 0.98 -2.91 2.94
N ARG A 104 1.60 -3.35 4.04
CA ARG A 104 2.29 -2.47 5.00
C ARG A 104 3.47 -1.71 4.38
N GLN A 105 4.24 -2.36 3.51
CA GLN A 105 5.31 -1.67 2.78
C GLN A 105 4.75 -0.53 1.92
N LEU A 106 3.70 -0.80 1.14
CA LEU A 106 3.07 0.20 0.29
C LEU A 106 2.41 1.33 1.10
N LEU A 107 1.90 1.02 2.29
CA LEU A 107 1.38 2.00 3.22
C LEU A 107 2.46 2.98 3.68
N ALA A 108 3.66 2.48 4.04
CA ALA A 108 4.80 3.32 4.37
C ALA A 108 5.23 4.18 3.17
N THR A 109 5.34 3.60 1.97
CA THR A 109 5.65 4.34 0.75
C THR A 109 4.63 5.44 0.45
N ALA A 110 3.33 5.17 0.62
CA ALA A 110 2.30 6.18 0.40
C ALA A 110 2.40 7.35 1.39
N ARG A 111 2.80 7.08 2.64
CA ARG A 111 3.07 8.14 3.64
C ARG A 111 4.32 8.93 3.30
N GLU A 112 5.39 8.27 2.88
CA GLU A 112 6.65 8.92 2.46
C GLU A 112 6.44 9.87 1.28
N VAL A 113 5.61 9.49 0.30
CA VAL A 113 5.25 10.34 -0.84
C VAL A 113 4.50 11.62 -0.41
N CYS A 114 3.83 11.58 0.73
CA CYS A 114 3.08 12.70 1.29
C CYS A 114 3.79 13.39 2.48
N ALA A 115 5.06 13.04 2.74
CA ALA A 115 5.86 13.73 3.74
C ALA A 115 6.16 15.17 3.27
N PRO A 116 6.15 16.16 4.19
CA PRO A 116 6.38 17.57 3.88
C PRO A 116 7.83 17.89 3.46
#